data_AF-A0A7D3XCJ5-F1
#
_entry.id   AF-A0A7D3XCJ5-F1
#
_cell.length_a   1.000
_cell.length_b   1.000
_cell.length_c   1.000
_cell.angle_alpha   90.00
_cell.angle_beta   90.00
_cell.angle_gamma   90.00
#
_symmetry.space_group_name_H-M   'P 1'
#
loop_
_entity.id
_entity.type
_entity.pdbx_description
1 polymer ?
#
loop_
_entity_poly.entity_id
_entity_poly.type
_entity_poly.pdbx_seq_one_letter_code
_entity_poly.pdbx_strand_id
1 'polypeptide(L)' 'MADQLQQIEKIMPEDIARTFEAAVNVFQGKTEHMDDLLKNGGTLLRKASKNFSSTQLVLSVAALAIVAIVVIKRAADE' A
#
# COMPACT_ATOMS: atom_id res chain seq x y z
N MET A 1 27.44 -1.71 -4.69
CA MET A 1 26.11 -2.36 -4.79
C MET A 1 25.09 -1.66 -3.88
N ALA A 2 25.02 -0.33 -3.89
CA ALA A 2 24.11 0.45 -3.03
C ALA A 2 23.17 1.39 -3.81
N ASP A 3 23.46 1.66 -5.09
CA ASP A 3 22.69 2.61 -5.91
C ASP A 3 21.36 2.09 -6.47
N GLN A 4 21.12 0.76 -6.46
CA GLN A 4 19.89 0.20 -7.04
C GLN A 4 18.62 0.42 -6.20
N LEU A 5 18.75 0.99 -5.00
CA LEU A 5 17.60 1.38 -4.17
C LEU A 5 17.08 2.81 -4.48
N GLN A 6 17.81 3.60 -5.27
CA GLN A 6 17.45 4.99 -5.55
C GLN A 6 16.52 5.20 -6.75
N GLN A 7 16.28 4.17 -7.57
CA GLN A 7 15.39 4.23 -8.73
C GLN A 7 13.99 3.66 -8.47
N ILE A 8 13.52 3.71 -7.23
CA ILE A 8 12.06 3.76 -7.00
C ILE A 8 11.62 5.10 -7.56
N GLU A 9 11.21 5.14 -8.82
CA GLU A 9 10.55 6.27 -9.45
C GLU A 9 9.43 6.72 -8.50
N LYS A 10 9.72 7.79 -7.76
CA LYS A 10 9.21 8.01 -6.40
C LYS A 10 7.70 7.91 -6.40
N ILE A 11 7.18 6.84 -5.81
CA ILE A 11 5.86 6.92 -5.20
C ILE A 11 5.98 8.06 -4.19
N MET A 12 5.30 9.18 -4.44
CA MET A 12 5.42 10.32 -3.55
C MET A 12 4.76 9.97 -2.22
N PRO A 13 5.38 10.27 -1.07
CA PRO A 13 4.82 9.96 0.25
C PRO A 13 3.37 10.44 0.40
N GLU A 14 3.05 11.56 -0.23
CA GLU A 14 1.73 12.20 -0.23
C GLU A 14 0.69 11.40 -1.01
N ASP A 15 1.09 10.65 -2.05
CA ASP A 15 0.19 9.80 -2.83
C ASP A 15 -0.19 8.53 -2.03
N ILE A 16 0.77 7.98 -1.27
CA ILE A 16 0.52 6.86 -0.36
C ILE A 16 -0.41 7.32 0.77
N ALA A 17 -0.10 8.45 1.41
CA ALA A 17 -0.87 8.99 2.51
C ALA A 17 -2.33 9.23 2.11
N ARG A 18 -2.58 9.90 0.97
CA ARG A 18 -3.94 10.15 0.47
C ARG A 18 -4.70 8.87 0.14
N THR A 19 -4.03 7.87 -0.43
CA THR A 19 -4.67 6.58 -0.72
C THR A 19 -4.99 5.83 0.57
N PHE A 20 -4.11 5.89 1.55
CA PHE A 20 -4.32 5.23 2.84
C PHE A 20 -5.45 5.89 3.63
N GLU A 21 -5.50 7.22 3.65
CA GLU A 21 -6.56 8.00 4.27
C GLU A 21 -7.92 7.71 3.61
N ALA A 22 -7.97 7.71 2.29
CA ALA A 22 -9.18 7.34 1.56
C ALA A 22 -9.57 5.87 1.84
N ALA A 23 -8.60 4.94 1.98
CA ALA A 23 -8.86 3.54 2.33
C ALA A 23 -9.54 3.43 3.69
N VAL A 24 -8.94 4.06 4.69
CA VAL A 24 -9.47 4.12 6.05
C VAL A 24 -10.86 4.73 6.06
N ASN A 25 -11.09 5.84 5.35
CA ASN A 25 -12.39 6.50 5.30
C ASN A 25 -13.48 5.60 4.69
N VAL A 26 -13.19 4.87 3.62
CA VAL A 26 -14.15 3.92 3.02
C VAL A 26 -14.39 2.71 3.93
N PHE A 27 -13.36 2.18 4.59
CA PHE A 27 -13.53 1.12 5.60
C PHE A 27 -14.39 1.59 6.80
N GLN A 28 -14.38 2.88 7.11
CA GLN A 28 -15.27 3.51 8.11
C GLN A 28 -16.69 3.82 7.58
N GLY A 29 -17.02 3.40 6.35
CA GLY A 29 -18.34 3.58 5.76
C GLY A 29 -18.55 4.86 4.96
N LYS A 30 -17.52 5.73 4.81
CA LYS A 30 -17.59 6.95 4.00
C LYS A 30 -17.29 6.62 2.53
N THR A 31 -18.29 6.07 1.84
CA THR A 31 -18.19 5.63 0.45
C THR A 31 -17.93 6.76 -0.55
N GLU A 32 -18.04 8.02 -0.15
CA GLU A 32 -17.68 9.20 -0.94
C GLU A 32 -16.21 9.22 -1.38
N HIS A 33 -15.32 8.59 -0.61
CA HIS A 33 -13.89 8.49 -0.93
C HIS A 33 -13.55 7.25 -1.78
N MET A 34 -14.55 6.46 -2.19
CA MET A 34 -14.35 5.24 -2.98
C MET A 34 -13.77 5.53 -4.37
N ASP A 35 -14.23 6.57 -5.05
CA ASP A 35 -13.69 6.94 -6.36
C ASP A 35 -12.24 7.42 -6.25
N ASP A 36 -11.93 8.23 -5.23
CA ASP A 36 -10.56 8.68 -4.96
C ASP A 36 -9.65 7.51 -4.59
N LEU A 37 -10.17 6.53 -3.85
CA LEU A 37 -9.47 5.29 -3.55
C LEU A 37 -9.12 4.49 -4.79
N LEU A 38 -10.10 4.25 -5.65
CA LEU A 38 -9.91 3.44 -6.86
C LEU A 38 -8.96 4.15 -7.82
N LYS A 39 -9.07 5.47 -7.93
CA LYS A 39 -8.22 6.29 -8.80
C LYS A 39 -6.77 6.38 -8.29
N ASN A 40 -6.58 6.73 -7.02
CA ASN A 40 -5.25 6.92 -6.45
C ASN A 40 -4.58 5.57 -6.14
N GLY A 41 -5.33 4.61 -5.61
CA GLY A 41 -4.90 3.23 -5.38
C GLY A 41 -4.58 2.50 -6.68
N GLY A 42 -5.39 2.65 -7.73
CA GLY A 42 -5.11 2.09 -9.05
C GLY A 42 -3.82 2.65 -9.68
N THR A 43 -3.57 3.95 -9.51
CA THR A 43 -2.34 4.59 -9.97
C THR A 43 -1.12 4.09 -9.21
N LEU A 44 -1.23 3.93 -7.89
CA LEU A 44 -0.18 3.35 -7.05
C LEU A 44 0.12 1.89 -7.40
N LEU A 45 -0.92 1.06 -7.54
CA LEU A 45 -0.75 -0.35 -7.92
C LEU A 45 -0.10 -0.49 -9.29
N ARG A 46 -0.47 0.37 -10.25
CA ARG A 46 0.16 0.40 -11.58
C ARG A 46 1.62 0.83 -11.53
N LYS A 47 1.98 1.81 -10.69
CA LYS A 47 3.38 2.20 -10.48
C LYS A 47 4.15 1.09 -9.79
N ALA A 48 3.57 0.44 -8.78
CA ALA A 48 4.18 -0.67 -8.08
C ALA A 48 4.42 -1.86 -9.01
N SER A 49 3.43 -2.24 -9.84
CA SER A 49 3.58 -3.37 -10.76
C SER A 49 4.57 -3.12 -11.89
N LYS A 50 4.75 -1.85 -12.30
CA LYS A 50 5.69 -1.47 -13.34
C LYS A 50 7.13 -1.31 -12.82
N ASN A 51 7.29 -0.84 -11.58
CA ASN A 51 8.59 -0.40 -11.06
C ASN A 51 9.22 -1.40 -10.08
N PHE A 52 8.47 -2.40 -9.59
CA PHE A 52 9.03 -3.45 -8.74
C PHE A 52 9.28 -4.74 -9.53
N SER A 53 10.38 -5.42 -9.23
CA SER A 53 10.63 -6.77 -9.74
C SER A 53 9.64 -7.77 -9.12
N SER A 54 9.31 -8.85 -9.83
CA SER A 54 8.42 -9.91 -9.35
C SER A 54 8.83 -10.44 -7.98
N THR A 55 10.12 -10.61 -7.72
CA THR A 55 10.64 -11.05 -6.42
C THR A 55 10.33 -10.05 -5.31
N GLN A 56 10.48 -8.74 -5.58
CA GLN A 56 10.21 -7.69 -4.60
C GLN A 56 8.72 -7.57 -4.29
N LEU A 57 7.84 -7.79 -5.28
CA LEU A 57 6.39 -7.85 -5.08
C LEU A 57 5.96 -9.05 -4.23
N VAL A 58 6.52 -10.23 -4.49
CA VAL A 58 6.20 -11.43 -3.69
C VAL A 58 6.64 -11.25 -2.24
N LEU A 59 7.86 -10.74 -2.03
CA LEU A 59 8.39 -10.49 -0.70
C LEU A 59 7.60 -9.39 0.04
N SER A 60 7.17 -8.34 -0.65
CA SER A 60 6.39 -7.27 -0.04
C SER A 60 5.00 -7.76 0.39
N VAL A 61 4.32 -8.56 -0.43
CA VAL A 61 3.03 -9.17 -0.07
C VAL A 61 3.18 -10.12 1.12
N ALA A 62 4.23 -10.95 1.14
CA ALA A 62 4.50 -11.83 2.28
C ALA A 62 4.75 -11.04 3.58
N ALA A 63 5.56 -9.98 3.51
CA ALA A 63 5.82 -9.12 4.66
C ALA A 63 4.53 -8.44 5.17
N LEU A 64 3.70 -7.91 4.26
CA LEU A 64 2.41 -7.30 4.61
C LEU A 64 1.47 -8.31 5.28
N ALA A 65 1.42 -9.55 4.78
CA ALA A 65 0.59 -10.61 5.37
C ALA A 65 1.02 -10.95 6.81
N ILE A 66 2.33 -11.09 7.05
CA ILE A 66 2.86 -11.36 8.40
C ILE A 66 2.48 -10.22 9.35
N VAL A 67 2.69 -8.96 8.95
CA VAL A 67 2.33 -7.79 9.76
C VAL A 67 0.83 -7.78 10.06
N ALA A 68 -0.02 -8.02 9.06
CA ALA A 68 -1.46 -8.06 9.23
C ALA A 68 -1.88 -9.14 10.25
N ILE A 69 -1.34 -10.35 10.16
CA ILE A 69 -1.61 -11.44 11.11
C ILE A 69 -1.25 -11.01 12.54
N VAL A 70 -0.07 -10.41 12.73
CA VAL A 70 0.40 -9.98 14.06
C VAL A 70 -0.50 -8.88 14.61
N VAL A 71 -0.86 -7.87 13.81
CA VAL A 71 -1.74 -6.77 14.23
C VAL A 71 -3.13 -7.27 14.60
N ILE A 72 -3.75 -8.11 13.75
CA ILE A 72 -5.08 -8.68 14.01
C ILE A 72 -5.06 -9.51 15.30
N LYS A 73 -4.04 -10.36 15.46
CA LYS A 73 -3.92 -11.18 16.67
C LYS A 73 -3.75 -10.33 17.92
N ARG A 74 -2.92 -9.29 17.87
CA ARG A 74 -2.76 -8.33 18.98
C ARG A 74 -4.07 -7.61 19.31
N ALA A 75 -4.80 -7.13 18.30
CA ALA A 75 -6.07 -6.45 18.49
C ALA A 75 -7.21 -7.37 18.98
N ALA A 76 -7.12 -8.69 18.74
CA ALA A 76 -8.07 -9.68 19.25
C ALA A 76 -7.74 -10.15 20.68
N ASP A 77 -6.48 -10.00 21.11
CA ASP A 77 -6.01 -10.34 22.45
C ASP A 77 -6.21 -9.17 23.47
N GLU A 78 -6.59 -7.98 23.00
CA GLU A 78 -7.05 -6.82 23.80
C GLU A 78 -8.58 -6.81 23.96
#